data_AF-A0A7V2ANW0-F1
#
_entry.id   AF-A0A7V2ANW0-F1
#
_cell.length_a   1.000
_cell.length_b   1.000
_cell.length_c   1.000
_cell.angle_alpha   90.00
_cell.angle_beta   90.00
_cell.angle_gamma   90.00
#
_symmetry.space_group_name_H-M   'P 1'
#
loop_
_entity.id
_entity.type
_entity.pdbx_description
1 polymer ?
#
loop_
_entity_poly.entity_id
_entity_poly.type
_entity_poly.pdbx_seq_one_letter_code
_entity_poly.pdbx_strand_id
1 'polypeptide(L)'
;MGILQSKLRWAIRYRKCGKSLCTLFPEHGAFTDFVVLGKKEVDKVMLFVEELSSGIREIFKNTEQLHDGRWLWPRILSISQVNDIKMLLKAKRKPNRKEIRLISF
;
A
#
# COMPACT_ATOMS: atom_id res chain seq x y z
N MET A 1 -3.86 -0.88 27.99
CA MET A 1 -4.12 -1.58 26.71
C MET A 1 -5.37 -0.97 26.10
N GLY A 2 -5.20 0.07 25.27
CA GLY A 2 -6.31 0.89 24.80
C GLY A 2 -5.78 1.95 23.84
N ILE A 3 -5.36 1.53 22.66
CA ILE A 3 -5.07 2.48 21.58
C ILE A 3 -6.40 2.76 20.90
N LEU A 4 -6.76 4.04 20.92
CA LEU A 4 -7.93 4.66 20.34
C LEU A 4 -8.52 3.88 19.17
N GLN A 5 -9.79 3.47 19.27
CA GLN A 5 -10.66 3.44 18.11
C GLN A 5 -10.86 4.89 17.64
N SER A 6 -9.87 5.47 16.95
CA SER A 6 -10.09 6.70 16.22
C SER A 6 -11.04 6.35 15.08
N LYS A 7 -12.30 6.77 15.22
CA LYS A 7 -13.34 6.70 14.20
C LYS A 7 -12.73 7.04 12.84
N LEU A 8 -12.57 6.05 11.95
CA LEU A 8 -12.18 6.27 10.56
C LEU A 8 -13.33 7.05 9.90
N ARG A 9 -13.27 8.38 9.92
CA ARG A 9 -14.39 9.25 9.51
C ARG A 9 -14.66 9.17 8.02
N TRP A 10 -13.64 8.88 7.23
CA TRP A 10 -13.72 8.74 5.78
C TRP A 10 -12.51 7.97 5.24
N ALA A 11 -12.66 7.43 4.04
CA ALA A 11 -11.62 6.69 3.35
C ALA A 11 -11.63 7.06 1.87
N ILE A 12 -10.46 7.16 1.25
CA ILE A 12 -10.35 7.36 -0.20
C ILE A 12 -10.03 6.02 -0.84
N ARG A 13 -10.93 5.52 -1.69
CA ARG A 13 -10.73 4.27 -2.43
C ARG A 13 -10.16 4.57 -3.81
N TYR A 14 -8.92 4.19 -4.04
CA TYR A 14 -8.29 4.27 -5.35
C TYR A 14 -8.56 2.99 -6.13
N ARG A 15 -9.02 3.16 -7.37
CA ARG A 15 -9.28 2.05 -8.30
C ARG A 15 -8.55 2.31 -9.60
N LYS A 16 -8.10 1.23 -10.25
CA LYS A 16 -7.50 1.29 -11.58
C LYS A 16 -8.06 0.18 -12.45
N CYS A 17 -8.60 0.57 -13.62
CA CYS A 17 -9.26 -0.34 -14.57
C CYS A 17 -10.33 -1.22 -13.89
N GLY A 18 -11.21 -0.62 -13.09
CA GLY A 18 -12.27 -1.34 -12.38
C GLY A 18 -11.84 -2.16 -11.16
N LYS A 19 -10.54 -2.34 -10.90
CA LYS A 19 -10.03 -3.12 -9.75
C LYS A 19 -9.53 -2.20 -8.63
N SER A 20 -9.58 -2.69 -7.38
CA SER A 20 -9.02 -1.99 -6.23
C SER A 20 -7.51 -1.80 -6.41
N LEU A 21 -7.01 -0.59 -6.15
CA LEU A 21 -5.59 -0.28 -6.09
C LEU A 21 -5.15 -0.24 -4.62
N CYS A 22 -5.73 0.68 -3.85
CA CYS A 22 -5.61 0.75 -2.40
C CYS A 22 -6.72 1.61 -1.80
N THR A 23 -6.85 1.59 -0.47
CA THR A 23 -7.73 2.51 0.27
C THR A 23 -6.90 3.29 1.27
N LEU A 24 -6.95 4.61 1.21
CA LEU A 24 -6.28 5.49 2.17
C LEU A 24 -7.24 5.93 3.27
N PHE A 25 -6.74 5.86 4.49
CA PHE A 25 -7.40 6.27 5.71
C PHE A 25 -6.62 7.44 6.32
N PRO A 26 -7.08 8.68 6.15
CA PRO A 26 -6.44 9.84 6.77
C PRO A 26 -6.56 9.79 8.28
N GLU A 27 -5.47 10.15 8.95
CA GLU A 27 -5.37 10.18 10.41
C GLU A 27 -4.69 11.48 10.87
N HIS A 28 -4.73 11.78 12.16
CA HIS A 28 -4.00 12.93 12.68
C HIS A 28 -2.48 12.69 12.56
N GLY A 29 -1.82 13.50 11.72
CA GLY A 29 -0.37 13.44 11.48
C GLY A 29 0.11 12.21 10.71
N ALA A 30 -0.80 11.44 10.09
CA ALA A 30 -0.48 10.21 9.38
C ALA A 30 -1.57 9.84 8.37
N PHE A 31 -1.34 8.76 7.64
CA PHE A 31 -2.40 8.01 6.98
C PHE A 31 -2.10 6.52 7.01
N THR A 32 -3.15 5.71 7.03
CA THR A 32 -3.03 4.26 6.89
C THR A 32 -3.41 3.88 5.47
N ASP A 33 -2.54 3.14 4.78
CA ASP A 33 -2.86 2.55 3.48
C ASP A 33 -3.41 1.14 3.68
N PHE A 34 -4.41 0.78 2.90
CA PHE A 34 -4.88 -0.59 2.77
C PHE A 34 -4.66 -1.08 1.36
N VAL A 35 -3.70 -1.98 1.23
CA VAL A 35 -3.37 -2.65 -0.02
C VAL A 35 -3.49 -4.16 0.15
N VAL A 36 -4.24 -4.78 -0.75
CA VAL A 36 -4.34 -6.24 -0.83
C VAL A 36 -3.47 -6.71 -1.97
N LEU A 37 -2.53 -7.62 -1.74
CA LEU A 37 -1.66 -8.17 -2.77
C LEU A 37 -2.03 -9.63 -3.05
N GLY A 38 -2.39 -9.95 -4.29
CA GLY A 38 -2.57 -11.33 -4.72
C GLY A 38 -1.21 -12.05 -4.87
N LYS A 39 -1.24 -13.38 -5.06
CA LYS A 39 -0.02 -14.21 -5.16
C LYS A 39 1.01 -13.67 -6.16
N LYS A 40 0.58 -13.37 -7.39
CA LYS A 40 1.47 -12.79 -8.44
C LYS A 40 2.05 -11.42 -8.08
N GLU A 41 1.43 -10.70 -7.16
CA GLU A 41 1.85 -9.37 -6.74
C GLU A 41 2.83 -9.49 -5.58
N VAL A 42 2.58 -10.43 -4.66
CA VAL A 42 3.54 -10.86 -3.63
C VAL A 42 4.83 -11.37 -4.26
N ASP A 43 4.75 -12.23 -5.29
CA ASP A 43 5.94 -12.74 -6.00
C ASP A 43 6.81 -11.60 -6.56
N LYS A 44 6.18 -10.52 -7.06
CA LYS A 44 6.91 -9.34 -7.54
C LYS A 44 7.53 -8.54 -6.40
N VAL A 45 6.79 -8.36 -5.29
CA VAL A 45 7.29 -7.61 -4.14
C VAL A 45 8.48 -8.31 -3.50
N MET A 46 8.48 -9.65 -3.46
CA MET A 46 9.61 -10.43 -2.96
C MET A 46 10.94 -10.12 -3.67
N LEU A 47 10.91 -9.67 -4.94
CA LEU A 47 12.11 -9.31 -5.69
C LEU A 47 12.81 -8.05 -5.16
N PHE A 48 12.08 -7.17 -4.45
CA PHE A 48 12.60 -5.90 -3.95
C PHE A 48 12.25 -5.66 -2.47
N VAL A 49 11.78 -6.69 -1.75
CA VAL A 49 11.31 -6.56 -0.36
C VAL A 49 12.40 -6.06 0.59
N GLU A 50 13.67 -6.39 0.29
CA GLU A 50 14.84 -5.93 1.05
C GLU A 50 15.23 -4.47 0.76
N GLU A 51 14.62 -3.82 -0.23
CA GLU A 51 14.80 -2.39 -0.51
C GLU A 51 13.81 -1.52 0.29
N LEU A 52 12.70 -2.11 0.76
CA LEU A 52 11.67 -1.40 1.52
C LEU A 52 12.20 -0.95 2.89
N SER A 53 11.69 0.15 3.42
CA SER A 53 11.98 0.55 4.80
C SER A 53 11.61 -0.55 5.79
N SER A 54 12.33 -0.61 6.92
CA SER A 54 12.18 -1.68 7.92
C SER A 54 10.74 -1.90 8.35
N GLY A 55 9.99 -0.82 8.62
CA GLY A 55 8.59 -0.90 9.03
C GLY A 55 7.67 -1.51 7.96
N ILE A 56 7.83 -1.14 6.69
CA ILE A 56 7.00 -1.72 5.61
C ILE A 56 7.43 -3.15 5.31
N ARG A 57 8.74 -3.42 5.35
CA ARG A 57 9.31 -4.77 5.17
C ARG A 57 8.79 -5.74 6.23
N GLU A 58 8.79 -5.33 7.49
CA GLU A 58 8.31 -6.13 8.61
C GLU A 58 6.82 -6.42 8.47
N ILE A 59 6.01 -5.39 8.18
CA ILE A 59 4.58 -5.57 7.91
C ILE A 59 4.37 -6.57 6.77
N PHE A 60 5.10 -6.41 5.66
CA PHE A 60 4.99 -7.34 4.54
C PHE A 60 5.34 -8.77 4.94
N LYS A 61 6.48 -8.99 5.61
CA LYS A 61 6.97 -10.32 5.98
C LYS A 61 6.08 -11.01 7.02
N ASN A 62 5.54 -10.27 7.97
CA ASN A 62 4.72 -10.80 9.06
C ASN A 62 3.23 -10.93 8.70
N THR A 63 2.79 -10.38 7.57
CA THR A 63 1.41 -10.54 7.11
C THR A 63 1.26 -11.84 6.33
N GLU A 64 0.32 -12.68 6.77
CA GLU A 64 -0.03 -13.94 6.11
C GLU A 64 -0.68 -13.72 4.73
N GLN A 65 -0.47 -14.68 3.83
CA GLN A 65 -1.20 -14.75 2.57
C GLN A 65 -2.54 -15.46 2.78
N LEU A 66 -3.66 -14.74 2.62
CA LEU A 66 -5.01 -15.31 2.64
C LEU A 66 -5.47 -15.69 1.22
N HIS A 67 -6.62 -16.36 1.14
CA HIS A 67 -7.27 -16.80 -0.10
C HIS A 67 -7.55 -15.64 -1.08
N ASP A 68 -7.88 -14.46 -0.55
CA ASP A 68 -8.21 -13.25 -1.30
C ASP A 68 -7.04 -12.24 -1.39
N GLY A 69 -5.92 -12.53 -0.72
CA GLY A 69 -4.70 -11.73 -0.82
C GLY A 69 -3.91 -11.65 0.50
N ARG A 70 -2.77 -10.95 0.44
CA ARG A 70 -2.03 -10.47 1.61
C ARG A 70 -2.48 -9.04 1.90
N TRP A 71 -3.10 -8.84 3.06
CA TRP A 71 -3.76 -7.59 3.44
C TRP A 71 -2.81 -6.73 4.27
N LEU A 72 -2.19 -5.73 3.65
CA LEU A 72 -1.26 -4.84 4.34
C LEU A 72 -1.99 -3.59 4.81
N TRP A 73 -1.83 -3.24 6.10
CA TRP A 73 -2.32 -2.01 6.74
C TRP A 73 -1.18 -1.16 7.33
N PRO A 74 -0.24 -0.65 6.52
CA PRO A 74 0.82 0.21 7.04
C PRO A 74 0.30 1.60 7.42
N ARG A 75 0.60 2.02 8.65
CA ARG A 75 0.55 3.43 9.06
C ARG A 75 1.79 4.15 8.55
N ILE A 76 1.59 5.20 7.79
CA ILE A 76 2.63 5.93 7.07
C ILE A 76 2.93 7.24 7.79
N LEU A 77 4.18 7.37 8.21
CA LEU A 77 4.70 8.43 9.07
C LEU A 77 5.86 9.20 8.42
N SER A 78 6.39 8.72 7.29
CA SER A 78 7.58 9.28 6.64
C SER A 78 7.52 9.21 5.12
N ILE A 79 8.28 10.07 4.45
CA ILE A 79 8.39 10.07 2.98
C ILE A 79 8.99 8.78 2.43
N SER A 80 9.87 8.12 3.18
CA SER A 80 10.43 6.81 2.81
C SER A 80 9.33 5.76 2.68
N GLN A 81 8.43 5.69 3.67
CA GLN A 81 7.27 4.80 3.64
C GLN A 81 6.30 5.17 2.49
N VAL A 82 6.15 6.45 2.15
CA VAL A 82 5.37 6.85 0.95
C VAL A 82 5.97 6.24 -0.32
N ASN A 83 7.30 6.24 -0.45
CA ASN A 83 7.98 5.65 -1.60
C ASN A 83 7.83 4.13 -1.63
N ASP A 84 7.90 3.47 -0.48
CA ASP A 84 7.64 2.03 -0.37
C ASP A 84 6.23 1.69 -0.85
N ILE A 85 5.20 2.42 -0.40
CA ILE A 85 3.83 2.20 -0.88
C ILE A 85 3.74 2.39 -2.39
N LYS A 86 4.38 3.42 -2.96
CA LYS A 86 4.43 3.60 -4.42
C LYS A 86 5.07 2.40 -5.12
N MET A 87 6.11 1.79 -4.55
CA MET A 87 6.71 0.55 -5.08
C MET A 87 5.73 -0.63 -5.03
N LEU A 88 5.03 -0.82 -3.91
CA LEU A 88 3.98 -1.85 -3.78
C LEU A 88 2.86 -1.65 -4.81
N LEU A 89 2.39 -0.41 -4.98
CA LEU A 89 1.33 -0.09 -5.94
C LEU A 89 1.78 -0.32 -7.39
N LYS A 90 3.04 -0.02 -7.74
CA LYS A 90 3.61 -0.32 -9.06
C LYS A 90 3.67 -1.83 -9.32
N ALA A 91 4.02 -2.64 -8.32
CA ALA A 91 4.02 -4.09 -8.42
C ALA A 91 2.59 -4.65 -8.60
N LYS A 92 1.63 -4.08 -7.87
CA LYS A 92 0.21 -4.40 -7.96
C LYS A 92 -0.36 -4.09 -9.34
N ARG A 93 -0.14 -2.87 -9.83
CA ARG A 93 -0.68 -2.43 -11.12
C ARG A 93 0.18 -1.36 -11.76
N LYS A 94 0.61 -1.61 -13.00
CA LYS A 94 1.40 -0.65 -13.78
C LYS A 94 0.58 0.63 -14.05
N PRO A 95 1.20 1.82 -13.96
CA PRO A 95 0.56 3.07 -14.40
C PRO A 95 0.13 3.00 -15.87
N ASN A 96 -0.93 3.71 -16.25
CA ASN A 96 -1.33 3.74 -17.66
C ASN A 96 -0.31 4.58 -18.44
N ARG A 97 0.12 4.10 -19.62
CA ARG A 97 1.12 4.77 -20.47
C ARG A 97 0.71 6.21 -20.85
N LYS A 98 -0.60 6.50 -20.93
CA LYS A 98 -1.12 7.86 -21.16
C LYS A 98 -0.98 8.79 -19.95
N GLU A 99 -1.02 8.24 -18.74
CA GLU A 99 -1.04 8.98 -17.46
C GLU A 99 0.39 9.35 -17.03
N ILE A 100 1.39 8.52 -17.35
CA ILE A 100 2.82 8.81 -17.10
C ILE A 100 3.25 10.15 -17.73
N ARG A 101 2.65 10.53 -18.88
CA ARG A 101 2.92 11.80 -19.56
C ARG A 101 2.38 13.04 -18.82
N LEU A 102 1.44 12.88 -17.89
CA LEU A 102 0.76 14.00 -17.21
C LEU A 102 1.31 14.34 -15.83
N ILE A 103 2.14 13.47 -15.25
CA ILE A 103 2.73 13.61 -13.90
C ILE A 103 4.25 13.71 -13.93
N SER A 104 4.81 13.96 -15.12
CA SER A 104 6.20 14.37 -15.29
C SER A 104 6.24 15.90 -15.18
N PHE A 105 6.17 16.42 -13.96
CA PHE A 105 6.52 17.80 -13.63
C PHE A 105 7.82 17.77 -12.82
#